data_AF-A0AAF0X4V5-F1
#
_entry.id   AF-A0AAF0X4V5-F1
#
_cell.length_a   1.000
_cell.length_b   1.000
_cell.length_c   1.000
_cell.angle_alpha   90.00
_cell.angle_beta   90.00
_cell.angle_gamma   90.00
#
_symmetry.space_group_name_H-M   'P 1'
#
loop_
_entity.id
_entity.type
_entity.pdbx_description
1 polymer ?
#
loop_
_entity_poly.entity_id
_entity_poly.type
_entity_poly.pdbx_seq_one_letter_code
_entity_poly.pdbx_strand_id
1 'polypeptide(L)'
;MQKLLSEKPCTCLAFLYLNGNAPLVVYCCSILWCSLIMGSEATIKLPENVTVPGLIVFGDSIADQGNNNNLSSVMKCNFPPYGIDFTGGLATGRFTNGRTPSDMIAAELGIKELVPAYLDPSLQMKDLSTGVSFASGGTGYDPQTSKLVSVVPLSDQLEMFKEYIGKLKASIGEENTTHVLNNNIFLLVAGSNDLANTYFTLKLRSFQYDILSYADLLVASASDFVQKIYKLGARRIGIFGVPPVGCLPFQRTLAGGNSRICVDTYNQAAQVYNSKLSSQLNFLGNSLPQAKLVYVDIYNPLIDIIQNPQDHGFDVVDKGCCGTGDLEVVVLCNKWSRVCQDKSKHLFWDSYHPTEQGYKVLVDLILKDYINQFF
;
A
#
# COMPACT_ATOMS: atom_id res chain seq x y z
N MET A 1 14.11 0.03 37.24
CA MET A 1 13.16 -0.13 38.38
C MET A 1 11.76 -0.14 37.80
N GLN A 2 11.17 -1.33 37.64
CA GLN A 2 9.82 -1.54 37.12
C GLN A 2 8.79 -0.83 38.01
N LYS A 3 7.90 -0.03 37.41
CA LYS A 3 6.72 0.49 38.09
C LYS A 3 5.51 -0.29 37.57
N LEU A 4 5.06 -1.24 38.39
CA LEU A 4 3.79 -1.94 38.27
C LEU A 4 2.65 -0.90 38.21
N LEU A 5 1.87 -0.91 37.13
CA LEU A 5 0.55 -0.29 37.12
C LEU A 5 -0.43 -1.34 37.64
N SER A 6 -0.92 -1.13 38.86
CA SER A 6 -2.00 -1.91 39.44
C SER A 6 -3.32 -1.52 38.76
N GLU A 7 -4.02 -2.49 38.18
CA GLU A 7 -5.43 -2.35 37.85
C GLU A 7 -6.25 -2.17 39.14
N LYS A 8 -7.04 -1.11 39.22
CA LYS A 8 -8.09 -0.97 40.25
C LYS A 8 -9.44 -1.13 39.56
N PRO A 9 -10.36 -1.95 40.09
CA PRO A 9 -11.72 -2.04 39.55
C PRO A 9 -12.54 -0.81 39.96
N CYS A 10 -13.10 -0.11 38.98
CA CYS A 10 -14.12 0.92 39.19
C CYS A 10 -15.45 0.25 39.58
N THR A 11 -15.84 0.37 40.84
CA THR A 11 -17.20 0.06 41.31
C THR A 11 -17.96 1.37 41.47
N CYS A 12 -19.06 1.54 40.72
CA CYS A 12 -19.99 2.64 40.93
C CYS A 12 -21.33 2.05 41.42
N LEU A 13 -21.65 2.26 42.70
CA LEU A 13 -22.94 1.92 43.30
C LEU A 13 -23.90 3.08 43.08
N ALA A 14 -24.90 2.91 42.21
CA ALA A 14 -26.01 3.85 42.11
C ALA A 14 -27.12 3.43 43.08
N PHE A 15 -27.41 4.25 44.10
CA PHE A 15 -28.60 4.12 44.94
C PHE A 15 -29.73 4.97 44.34
N LEU A 16 -30.81 4.33 43.90
CA LEU A 16 -32.08 5.00 43.63
C LEU A 16 -32.98 4.82 44.85
N TYR A 17 -33.25 5.92 45.56
CA TYR A 17 -34.31 5.98 46.56
C TYR A 17 -35.65 6.22 45.87
N LEU A 18 -36.57 5.26 45.97
CA LEU A 18 -37.99 5.46 45.70
C LEU A 18 -38.79 5.05 46.93
N ASN A 19 -39.63 5.99 47.38
CA ASN A 19 -40.55 5.83 48.49
C ASN A 19 -41.55 4.69 48.23
N GLY A 20 -41.72 3.83 49.23
CA GLY A 20 -42.98 3.10 49.46
C GLY A 20 -43.19 1.81 48.65
N ASN A 21 -43.09 0.70 49.38
CA ASN A 21 -43.67 -0.63 49.13
C ASN A 21 -43.17 -1.49 47.95
N ALA A 22 -42.48 -2.57 48.37
CA ALA A 22 -42.06 -3.79 47.66
C ALA A 22 -40.93 -3.68 46.61
N PRO A 23 -39.81 -4.42 46.75
CA PRO A 23 -38.73 -4.39 45.78
C PRO A 23 -39.07 -5.31 44.60
N LEU A 24 -39.28 -4.74 43.42
CA LEU A 24 -39.22 -5.46 42.15
C LEU A 24 -37.73 -5.53 41.75
N VAL A 25 -37.12 -6.71 41.83
CA VAL A 25 -35.74 -6.92 41.35
C VAL A 25 -35.76 -6.93 39.82
N VAL A 26 -35.54 -5.77 39.21
CA VAL A 26 -35.30 -5.66 37.76
C VAL A 26 -33.82 -5.97 37.53
N TYR A 27 -33.52 -7.16 36.99
CA TYR A 27 -32.20 -7.47 36.45
C TYR A 27 -31.99 -6.65 35.18
N CYS A 28 -31.45 -5.43 35.31
CA CYS A 28 -30.86 -4.72 34.19
C CYS A 28 -29.55 -5.43 33.82
N CYS A 29 -29.61 -6.33 32.82
CA CYS A 29 -28.42 -6.78 32.12
C CYS A 29 -27.83 -5.61 31.32
N SER A 30 -27.06 -4.75 32.00
CA SER A 30 -26.14 -3.84 31.34
C SER A 30 -25.02 -4.68 30.70
N ILE A 31 -25.19 -5.01 29.42
CA ILE A 31 -24.11 -5.53 28.59
C ILE A 31 -23.11 -4.36 28.45
N LEU A 32 -22.10 -4.35 29.31
CA LEU A 32 -20.92 -3.52 29.14
C LEU A 32 -20.21 -4.02 27.87
N TRP A 33 -20.51 -3.40 26.73
CA TRP A 33 -19.59 -3.39 25.61
C TRP A 33 -18.36 -2.59 26.04
N CYS A 34 -17.43 -3.26 26.71
CA CYS A 34 -16.03 -2.87 26.65
C CYS A 34 -15.62 -3.10 25.19
N SER A 35 -15.75 -2.06 24.38
CA SER A 35 -14.94 -1.92 23.17
C SER A 35 -13.49 -1.89 23.64
N LEU A 36 -12.88 -3.07 23.71
CA LEU A 36 -11.44 -3.21 23.59
C LEU A 36 -11.09 -2.54 22.26
N ILE A 37 -10.64 -1.29 22.32
CA ILE A 37 -9.81 -0.74 21.26
C ILE A 37 -8.54 -1.57 21.35
N MET A 38 -8.53 -2.72 20.68
CA MET A 38 -7.31 -3.39 20.30
C MET A 38 -6.63 -2.44 19.33
N GLY A 39 -5.86 -1.48 19.85
CA GLY A 39 -4.81 -0.90 19.02
C GLY A 39 -3.89 -2.05 18.62
N SER A 40 -3.55 -2.17 17.35
CA SER A 40 -2.50 -3.11 16.91
C SER A 40 -1.28 -2.85 17.78
N GLU A 41 -0.93 -3.83 18.61
CA GLU A 41 0.39 -3.84 19.23
C GLU A 41 1.41 -3.91 18.11
N ALA A 42 2.36 -2.97 18.08
CA ALA A 42 3.45 -2.99 17.12
C ALA A 42 4.17 -4.35 17.21
N THR A 43 4.15 -5.10 16.12
CA THR A 43 4.84 -6.39 15.98
C THR A 43 6.34 -6.17 15.74
N ILE A 44 6.70 -5.10 15.03
CA ILE A 44 8.10 -4.72 14.80
C ILE A 44 8.65 -4.00 16.04
N LYS A 45 9.71 -4.56 16.61
CA LYS A 45 10.51 -3.89 17.63
C LYS A 45 11.56 -3.01 16.97
N LEU A 46 11.39 -1.70 17.10
CA LEU A 46 12.38 -0.74 16.63
C LEU A 46 13.67 -0.81 17.48
N PRO A 47 14.84 -0.49 16.90
CA PRO A 47 16.08 -0.34 17.67
C PRO A 47 15.96 0.71 18.77
N GLU A 48 16.79 0.62 19.82
CA GLU A 48 16.82 1.63 20.89
C GLU A 48 17.06 3.04 20.32
N ASN A 49 16.28 4.01 20.81
CA ASN A 49 16.31 5.42 20.38
C ASN A 49 15.89 5.70 18.92
N VAL A 50 15.29 4.72 18.23
CA VAL A 50 14.69 4.92 16.91
C VAL A 50 13.18 5.16 17.07
N THR A 51 12.68 6.22 16.42
CA THR A 51 11.24 6.48 16.29
C THR A 51 10.86 6.55 14.82
N VAL A 52 9.63 6.11 14.50
CA VAL A 52 9.00 6.28 13.18
C VAL A 52 7.67 7.01 13.40
N PRO A 53 7.61 8.34 13.26
CA PRO A 53 6.42 9.12 13.57
C PRO A 53 5.26 8.86 12.60
N GLY A 54 5.58 8.47 11.37
CA GLY A 54 4.60 8.33 10.31
C GLY A 54 5.12 7.62 9.07
N LEU A 55 4.17 7.22 8.23
CA LEU A 55 4.41 6.58 6.94
C LEU A 55 3.85 7.47 5.83
N ILE A 56 4.71 7.87 4.90
CA ILE A 56 4.35 8.66 3.72
C ILE A 56 4.47 7.77 2.50
N VAL A 57 3.42 7.70 1.68
CA VAL A 57 3.41 6.77 0.55
C VAL A 57 3.13 7.50 -0.77
N PHE A 58 3.89 7.16 -1.79
CA PHE A 58 3.73 7.59 -3.18
C PHE A 58 3.62 6.38 -4.08
N GLY A 59 2.97 6.53 -5.23
CA GLY A 59 2.94 5.45 -6.21
C GLY A 59 1.60 5.21 -6.90
N ASP A 60 1.34 3.93 -7.13
CA ASP A 60 0.24 3.42 -7.92
C ASP A 60 -0.86 2.71 -7.10
N SER A 61 -1.63 1.82 -7.75
CA SER A 61 -2.80 1.14 -7.17
C SER A 61 -2.47 0.21 -6.01
N ILE A 62 -1.23 -0.28 -5.90
CA ILE A 62 -0.80 -1.11 -4.76
C ILE A 62 -0.82 -0.29 -3.46
N ALA A 63 -0.62 1.02 -3.56
CA ALA A 63 -0.51 1.94 -2.44
C ALA A 63 -1.66 2.96 -2.33
N ASP A 64 -2.59 2.97 -3.29
CA ASP A 64 -3.72 3.89 -3.33
C ASP A 64 -4.75 3.54 -2.22
N GLN A 65 -5.06 4.54 -1.40
CA GLN A 65 -5.97 4.44 -0.27
C GLN A 65 -7.33 5.09 -0.52
N GLY A 66 -7.61 5.46 -1.77
CA GLY A 66 -8.83 6.14 -2.20
C GLY A 66 -8.61 7.53 -2.83
N ASN A 67 -7.38 7.90 -3.20
CA ASN A 67 -7.13 9.16 -3.91
C ASN A 67 -7.86 9.21 -5.25
N ASN A 68 -8.10 8.05 -5.87
CA ASN A 68 -8.81 7.97 -7.14
C ASN A 68 -10.35 8.10 -7.02
N ASN A 69 -10.91 8.11 -5.81
CA ASN A 69 -12.36 8.03 -5.60
C ASN A 69 -13.15 9.17 -6.25
N ASN A 70 -12.57 10.37 -6.25
CA ASN A 70 -13.19 11.59 -6.77
C ASN A 70 -12.68 11.99 -8.17
N LEU A 71 -11.84 11.16 -8.80
CA LEU A 71 -11.35 11.41 -10.15
C LEU A 71 -12.40 11.01 -11.20
N SER A 72 -12.43 11.77 -12.29
CA SER A 72 -13.16 11.41 -13.51
C SER A 72 -12.36 10.37 -14.33
N SER A 73 -12.07 9.23 -13.69
CA SER A 73 -11.34 8.10 -14.27
C SER A 73 -12.10 6.80 -14.02
N VAL A 74 -11.84 5.79 -14.87
CA VAL A 74 -12.26 4.42 -14.62
C VAL A 74 -11.41 3.74 -13.55
N MET A 75 -10.21 4.23 -13.25
CA MET A 75 -9.25 3.64 -12.31
C MET A 75 -9.65 3.90 -10.85
N LYS A 76 -10.79 3.38 -10.40
CA LYS A 76 -11.22 3.50 -9.00
C LYS A 76 -11.91 2.23 -8.52
N CYS A 77 -11.75 1.94 -7.25
CA CYS A 77 -12.23 0.71 -6.60
C CYS A 77 -13.11 1.03 -5.38
N ASN A 78 -13.86 2.14 -5.42
CA ASN A 78 -14.79 2.57 -4.37
C ASN A 78 -16.21 1.98 -4.55
N PHE A 79 -16.28 0.75 -5.06
CA PHE A 79 -17.53 0.01 -5.24
C PHE A 79 -17.31 -1.50 -5.01
N PRO A 80 -18.38 -2.26 -4.67
CA PRO A 80 -18.27 -3.71 -4.51
C PRO A 80 -17.82 -4.41 -5.80
N PRO A 81 -17.04 -5.51 -5.70
CA PRO A 81 -16.74 -6.25 -4.48
C PRO A 81 -15.46 -5.79 -3.76
N TYR A 82 -14.80 -4.70 -4.19
CA TYR A 82 -13.62 -4.19 -3.49
C TYR A 82 -13.95 -3.81 -2.05
N GLY A 83 -13.00 -4.08 -1.15
CA GLY A 83 -13.19 -3.83 0.28
C GLY A 83 -14.20 -4.75 0.98
N ILE A 84 -14.60 -5.87 0.36
CA ILE A 84 -15.56 -6.83 0.97
C ILE A 84 -15.12 -7.35 2.34
N ASP A 85 -13.82 -7.41 2.63
CA ASP A 85 -13.27 -7.85 3.91
C ASP A 85 -12.97 -6.70 4.89
N PHE A 86 -13.19 -5.43 4.49
CA PHE A 86 -13.23 -4.34 5.45
C PHE A 86 -14.42 -4.48 6.40
N THR A 87 -14.32 -3.83 7.56
CA THR A 87 -15.46 -3.72 8.48
C THR A 87 -16.66 -3.13 7.76
N GLY A 88 -17.76 -3.87 7.71
CA GLY A 88 -18.99 -3.49 7.00
C GLY A 88 -18.95 -3.67 5.47
N GLY A 89 -17.91 -4.31 4.92
CA GLY A 89 -17.77 -4.53 3.47
C GLY A 89 -17.61 -3.24 2.67
N LEU A 90 -16.97 -2.22 3.27
CA LEU A 90 -16.86 -0.88 2.71
C LEU A 90 -15.78 -0.81 1.62
N ALA A 91 -16.19 -0.42 0.42
CA ALA A 91 -15.29 -0.16 -0.69
C ALA A 91 -14.62 1.21 -0.54
N THR A 92 -13.42 1.23 0.05
CA THR A 92 -12.69 2.47 0.38
C THR A 92 -11.93 3.08 -0.79
N GLY A 93 -11.83 2.40 -1.94
CA GLY A 93 -11.00 2.80 -3.06
C GLY A 93 -9.68 2.04 -3.19
N ARG A 94 -9.36 1.19 -2.20
CA ARG A 94 -8.22 0.25 -2.27
C ARG A 94 -8.46 -0.81 -3.33
N PHE A 95 -7.43 -1.13 -4.11
CA PHE A 95 -7.49 -2.07 -5.23
C PHE A 95 -7.35 -3.52 -4.76
N THR A 96 -8.14 -3.92 -3.77
CA THR A 96 -8.13 -5.28 -3.21
C THR A 96 -9.42 -5.56 -2.42
N ASN A 97 -9.55 -6.75 -1.84
CA ASN A 97 -10.67 -7.12 -0.96
C ASN A 97 -10.59 -6.50 0.45
N GLY A 98 -9.43 -6.01 0.90
CA GLY A 98 -9.23 -5.47 2.24
C GLY A 98 -8.08 -4.45 2.33
N ARG A 99 -7.17 -4.64 3.28
CA ARG A 99 -6.01 -3.75 3.51
C ARG A 99 -4.95 -3.86 2.42
N THR A 100 -4.27 -2.75 2.15
CA THR A 100 -3.11 -2.67 1.24
C THR A 100 -1.80 -2.83 2.02
N PRO A 101 -0.65 -3.05 1.34
CA PRO A 101 0.65 -3.07 1.99
C PRO A 101 0.95 -1.82 2.82
N SER A 102 0.50 -0.65 2.37
CA SER A 102 0.64 0.61 3.12
C SER A 102 -0.03 0.56 4.49
N ASP A 103 -1.22 -0.04 4.60
CA ASP A 103 -1.91 -0.20 5.88
C ASP A 103 -1.18 -1.20 6.77
N MET A 104 -0.75 -2.33 6.19
CA MET A 104 -0.08 -3.41 6.92
C MET A 104 1.25 -2.91 7.49
N ILE A 105 2.09 -2.29 6.67
CA ILE A 105 3.39 -1.75 7.10
C ILE A 105 3.19 -0.68 8.20
N ALA A 106 2.21 0.20 8.07
CA ALA A 106 1.93 1.20 9.09
C ALA A 106 1.51 0.58 10.44
N ALA A 107 0.70 -0.49 10.42
CA ALA A 107 0.26 -1.17 11.64
C ALA A 107 1.37 -2.00 12.28
N GLU A 108 2.17 -2.71 11.48
CA GLU A 108 3.31 -3.50 11.97
C GLU A 108 4.37 -2.58 12.64
N LEU A 109 4.47 -1.33 12.18
CA LEU A 109 5.31 -0.27 12.78
C LEU A 109 4.65 0.45 13.97
N GLY A 110 3.40 0.13 14.31
CA GLY A 110 2.66 0.79 15.39
C GLY A 110 2.26 2.24 15.11
N ILE A 111 2.20 2.65 13.84
CA ILE A 111 1.89 4.03 13.44
C ILE A 111 0.38 4.26 13.45
N LYS A 112 -0.36 3.40 12.73
CA LYS A 112 -1.82 3.43 12.60
C LYS A 112 -2.33 2.17 11.89
N GLU A 113 -3.60 1.82 12.10
CA GLU A 113 -4.24 0.69 11.40
C GLU A 113 -4.39 0.93 9.89
N LEU A 114 -4.90 2.10 9.53
CA LEU A 114 -5.25 2.44 8.15
C LEU A 114 -4.59 3.75 7.77
N VAL A 115 -3.84 3.73 6.66
CA VAL A 115 -3.27 4.94 6.09
C VAL A 115 -4.34 5.62 5.25
N PRO A 116 -4.64 6.91 5.50
CA PRO A 116 -5.66 7.61 4.74
C PRO A 116 -5.11 8.13 3.41
N ALA A 117 -6.01 8.30 2.44
CA ALA A 117 -5.73 9.02 1.21
C ALA A 117 -5.61 10.53 1.50
N TYR A 118 -4.63 11.19 0.89
CA TYR A 118 -4.46 12.63 1.05
C TYR A 118 -5.65 13.44 0.51
N LEU A 119 -6.31 12.95 -0.54
CA LEU A 119 -7.49 13.59 -1.15
C LEU A 119 -8.81 13.24 -0.46
N ASP A 120 -8.79 12.53 0.67
CA ASP A 120 -10.00 12.29 1.47
C ASP A 120 -10.48 13.62 2.08
N PRO A 121 -11.71 14.09 1.77
CA PRO A 121 -12.23 15.34 2.32
C PRO A 121 -12.46 15.30 3.84
N SER A 122 -12.47 14.11 4.45
CA SER A 122 -12.63 13.93 5.90
C SER A 122 -11.32 14.01 6.69
N LEU A 123 -10.17 14.11 5.99
CA LEU A 123 -8.83 14.07 6.57
C LEU A 123 -8.64 15.16 7.64
N GLN A 124 -8.15 14.78 8.81
CA GLN A 124 -7.88 15.67 9.93
C GLN A 124 -6.37 15.91 10.12
N MET A 125 -6.01 16.97 10.83
CA MET A 125 -4.60 17.28 11.11
C MET A 125 -3.86 16.16 11.85
N LYS A 126 -4.54 15.42 12.73
CA LYS A 126 -3.97 14.25 13.42
C LYS A 126 -3.56 13.14 12.43
N ASP A 127 -4.30 13.00 11.34
CA ASP A 127 -4.02 12.01 10.30
C ASP A 127 -2.77 12.40 9.52
N LEU A 128 -2.63 13.70 9.24
CA LEU A 128 -1.44 14.25 8.61
C LEU A 128 -0.20 14.00 9.48
N SER A 129 -0.27 14.22 10.79
CA SER A 129 0.90 14.10 11.67
C SER A 129 1.56 12.72 11.67
N THR A 130 0.80 11.67 11.35
CA THR A 130 1.24 10.26 11.32
C THR A 130 1.35 9.72 9.88
N GLY A 131 1.24 10.60 8.88
CA GLY A 131 1.46 10.30 7.47
C GLY A 131 0.22 9.80 6.69
N VAL A 132 0.30 9.93 5.37
CA VAL A 132 -0.78 9.73 4.41
C VAL A 132 -0.25 9.06 3.13
N SER A 133 -1.15 8.54 2.30
CA SER A 133 -0.83 8.11 0.95
C SER A 133 -1.22 9.17 -0.09
N PHE A 134 -0.28 9.51 -0.96
CA PHE A 134 -0.46 10.30 -2.18
C PHE A 134 -0.62 9.41 -3.43
N ALA A 135 -0.46 8.10 -3.28
CA ALA A 135 -0.51 7.15 -4.39
C ALA A 135 -1.87 7.16 -5.09
N SER A 136 -1.86 6.88 -6.40
CA SER A 136 -3.04 6.96 -7.27
C SER A 136 -3.02 5.78 -8.23
N GLY A 137 -4.09 4.99 -8.25
CA GLY A 137 -4.20 3.82 -9.10
C GLY A 137 -3.97 4.12 -10.58
N GLY A 138 -3.16 3.29 -11.27
CA GLY A 138 -2.81 3.48 -12.68
C GLY A 138 -1.62 4.42 -12.93
N THR A 139 -1.02 5.00 -11.89
CA THR A 139 0.17 5.83 -12.01
C THR A 139 1.42 4.99 -12.35
N GLY A 140 2.38 5.63 -13.01
CA GLY A 140 3.70 5.09 -13.30
C GLY A 140 4.78 6.18 -13.31
N TYR A 141 6.04 5.78 -13.51
CA TYR A 141 7.16 6.69 -13.68
C TYR A 141 7.15 7.43 -15.01
N ASP A 142 6.56 6.82 -16.04
CA ASP A 142 6.34 7.48 -17.33
C ASP A 142 5.06 8.34 -17.23
N PRO A 143 5.14 9.67 -17.44
CA PRO A 143 3.96 10.53 -17.41
C PRO A 143 2.86 10.11 -18.40
N GLN A 144 3.21 9.43 -19.49
CA GLN A 144 2.22 8.92 -20.43
C GLN A 144 1.33 7.85 -19.79
N THR A 145 1.87 7.00 -18.91
CA THR A 145 1.12 5.95 -18.20
C THR A 145 -0.08 6.54 -17.45
N SER A 146 0.17 7.53 -16.60
CA SER A 146 -0.90 8.18 -15.82
C SER A 146 -1.88 8.97 -16.70
N LYS A 147 -1.36 9.61 -17.76
CA LYS A 147 -2.17 10.39 -18.70
C LYS A 147 -3.20 9.54 -19.44
N LEU A 148 -2.84 8.32 -19.84
CA LEU A 148 -3.72 7.43 -20.61
C LEU A 148 -5.01 7.07 -19.86
N VAL A 149 -4.93 6.98 -18.54
CA VAL A 149 -6.05 6.61 -17.68
C VAL A 149 -6.58 7.77 -16.84
N SER A 150 -6.10 9.00 -17.07
CA SER A 150 -6.57 10.23 -16.43
C SER A 150 -6.51 10.18 -14.89
N VAL A 151 -5.36 9.78 -14.36
CA VAL A 151 -5.10 9.65 -12.91
C VAL A 151 -3.96 10.56 -12.45
N VAL A 152 -3.71 10.66 -11.15
CA VAL A 152 -2.75 11.61 -10.57
C VAL A 152 -1.30 11.15 -10.83
N PRO A 153 -0.54 11.81 -11.72
CA PRO A 153 0.84 11.44 -12.01
C PRO A 153 1.76 11.71 -10.81
N LEU A 154 2.93 11.05 -10.76
CA LEU A 154 3.92 11.28 -9.68
C LEU A 154 4.32 12.75 -9.51
N SER A 155 4.34 13.55 -10.59
CA SER A 155 4.60 14.99 -10.49
C SER A 155 3.59 15.70 -9.57
N ASP A 156 2.32 15.32 -9.67
CA ASP A 156 1.24 15.95 -8.92
C ASP A 156 1.20 15.37 -7.50
N GLN A 157 1.58 14.10 -7.32
CA GLN A 157 1.82 13.53 -5.99
C GLN A 157 2.92 14.29 -5.22
N LEU A 158 3.97 14.74 -5.92
CA LEU A 158 5.00 15.60 -5.33
C LEU A 158 4.45 16.99 -4.94
N GLU A 159 3.59 17.58 -5.77
CA GLU A 159 2.96 18.87 -5.43
C GLU A 159 2.01 18.74 -4.23
N MET A 160 1.23 17.65 -4.16
CA MET A 160 0.42 17.32 -2.98
C MET A 160 1.29 17.15 -1.73
N PHE A 161 2.48 16.54 -1.85
CA PHE A 161 3.41 16.43 -0.74
C PHE A 161 3.96 17.79 -0.28
N LYS A 162 4.26 18.70 -1.19
CA LYS A 162 4.66 20.07 -0.82
C LYS A 162 3.54 20.81 -0.09
N GLU A 163 2.30 20.67 -0.54
CA GLU A 163 1.13 21.23 0.13
C GLU A 163 0.97 20.62 1.55
N TYR A 164 1.11 19.30 1.67
CA TYR A 164 1.13 18.59 2.94
C TYR A 164 2.20 19.12 3.91
N ILE A 165 3.43 19.35 3.42
CA ILE A 165 4.48 19.97 4.24
C ILE A 165 4.06 21.37 4.71
N GLY A 166 3.43 22.16 3.85
CA GLY A 166 2.87 23.46 4.23
C GLY A 166 1.84 23.37 5.35
N LYS A 167 0.92 22.41 5.27
CA LYS A 167 -0.07 22.12 6.31
C LYS A 167 0.57 21.70 7.63
N LEU A 168 1.59 20.84 7.59
CA LEU A 168 2.36 20.48 8.79
C LEU A 168 3.06 21.69 9.41
N LYS A 169 3.78 22.49 8.61
CA LYS A 169 4.47 23.68 9.11
C LYS A 169 3.52 24.66 9.79
N ALA A 170 2.34 24.87 9.22
CA ALA A 170 1.31 25.71 9.81
C ALA A 170 0.77 25.17 11.14
N SER A 171 0.72 23.85 11.31
CA SER A 171 0.11 23.21 12.49
C SER A 171 1.09 22.92 13.62
N ILE A 172 2.31 22.48 13.32
CA ILE A 172 3.28 22.02 14.34
C ILE A 172 4.58 22.83 14.32
N GLY A 173 4.72 23.80 13.43
CA GLY A 173 5.91 24.61 13.26
C GLY A 173 6.98 23.95 12.37
N GLU A 174 7.95 24.74 11.94
CA GLU A 174 8.96 24.33 10.97
C GLU A 174 9.95 23.30 11.53
N GLU A 175 10.40 23.48 12.77
CA GLU A 175 11.35 22.58 13.43
C GLU A 175 10.75 21.19 13.62
N ASN A 176 9.54 21.09 14.18
CA ASN A 176 8.86 19.82 14.35
C ASN A 176 8.51 19.16 13.02
N THR A 177 8.13 19.95 12.00
CA THR A 177 7.90 19.41 10.65
C THR A 177 9.18 18.79 10.10
N THR A 178 10.32 19.46 10.25
CA THR A 178 11.62 18.94 9.82
C THR A 178 11.97 17.65 10.56
N HIS A 179 11.72 17.60 11.87
CA HIS A 179 11.90 16.38 12.67
C HIS A 179 11.02 15.22 12.20
N VAL A 180 9.74 15.47 11.93
CA VAL A 180 8.80 14.45 11.41
C VAL A 180 9.27 13.94 10.05
N LEU A 181 9.60 14.83 9.11
CA LEU A 181 10.03 14.43 7.77
C LEU A 181 11.33 13.63 7.78
N ASN A 182 12.30 13.98 8.63
CA ASN A 182 13.56 13.25 8.71
C ASN A 182 13.41 11.84 9.33
N ASN A 183 12.40 11.61 10.17
CA ASN A 183 12.22 10.34 10.89
C ASN A 183 11.11 9.45 10.32
N ASN A 184 10.22 9.98 9.48
CA ASN A 184 9.21 9.21 8.77
C ASN A 184 9.85 8.23 7.77
N ILE A 185 9.15 7.13 7.52
CA ILE A 185 9.44 6.24 6.40
C ILE A 185 8.64 6.71 5.19
N PHE A 186 9.29 6.74 4.03
CA PHE A 186 8.70 7.07 2.74
C PHE A 186 8.71 5.82 1.87
N LEU A 187 7.59 5.47 1.27
CA LEU A 187 7.50 4.35 0.33
C LEU A 187 7.15 4.88 -1.06
N LEU A 188 7.82 4.34 -2.08
CA LEU A 188 7.58 4.66 -3.49
C LEU A 188 7.31 3.36 -4.27
N VAL A 189 6.08 3.22 -4.75
CA VAL A 189 5.59 2.02 -5.46
C VAL A 189 5.10 2.40 -6.85
N ALA A 190 5.94 2.22 -7.88
CA ALA A 190 5.59 2.50 -9.26
C ALA A 190 6.45 1.67 -10.22
N GLY A 191 6.13 1.68 -11.52
CA GLY A 191 6.88 0.95 -12.56
C GLY A 191 6.08 -0.18 -13.21
N SER A 192 5.21 -0.84 -12.45
CA SER A 192 4.42 -1.99 -12.93
C SER A 192 3.50 -1.59 -14.07
N ASN A 193 2.81 -0.45 -13.96
CA ASN A 193 1.94 0.07 -15.01
C ASN A 193 2.73 0.48 -16.26
N ASP A 194 3.94 1.02 -16.11
CA ASP A 194 4.79 1.42 -17.23
C ASP A 194 5.16 0.22 -18.09
N LEU A 195 5.61 -0.88 -17.46
CA LEU A 195 5.97 -2.11 -18.17
C LEU A 195 4.73 -2.88 -18.64
N ALA A 196 3.83 -3.26 -17.74
CA ALA A 196 2.71 -4.14 -18.05
C ALA A 196 1.71 -3.51 -19.04
N ASN A 197 1.35 -2.24 -18.82
CA ASN A 197 0.31 -1.56 -19.58
C ASN A 197 0.90 -0.75 -20.73
N THR A 198 1.71 0.26 -20.43
CA THR A 198 2.16 1.24 -21.42
C THR A 198 3.12 0.65 -22.46
N TYR A 199 4.09 -0.17 -22.01
CA TYR A 199 5.08 -0.78 -22.88
C TYR A 199 4.56 -2.04 -23.58
N PHE A 200 4.00 -3.00 -22.84
CA PHE A 200 3.65 -4.30 -23.41
C PHE A 200 2.21 -4.41 -23.95
N THR A 201 1.20 -4.08 -23.13
CA THR A 201 -0.21 -4.27 -23.52
C THR A 201 -0.63 -3.28 -24.59
N LEU A 202 -0.34 -1.99 -24.40
CA LEU A 202 -0.72 -0.92 -25.32
C LEU A 202 0.32 -0.66 -26.41
N LYS A 203 1.56 -1.16 -26.24
CA LYS A 203 2.68 -1.00 -27.19
C LYS A 203 3.01 0.46 -27.56
N LEU A 204 2.58 1.43 -26.76
CA LEU A 204 2.75 2.85 -27.08
C LEU A 204 4.21 3.27 -27.02
N ARG A 205 4.96 2.72 -26.05
CA ARG A 205 6.38 3.02 -25.86
C ARG A 205 7.31 2.07 -26.60
N SER A 206 6.86 0.86 -26.94
CA SER A 206 7.70 -0.09 -27.68
C SER A 206 8.05 0.34 -29.11
N PHE A 207 7.31 1.30 -29.68
CA PHE A 207 7.67 1.91 -30.98
C PHE A 207 8.75 2.99 -30.87
N GLN A 208 9.01 3.49 -29.67
CA GLN A 208 9.93 4.61 -29.41
C GLN A 208 11.19 4.16 -28.67
N TYR A 209 11.06 3.12 -27.84
CA TYR A 209 12.11 2.62 -26.96
C TYR A 209 12.21 1.10 -27.09
N ASP A 210 13.43 0.60 -27.18
CA ASP A 210 13.69 -0.79 -26.78
C ASP A 210 13.57 -0.93 -25.26
N ILE A 211 13.59 -2.16 -24.75
CA ILE A 211 13.34 -2.38 -23.33
C ILE A 211 14.46 -1.81 -22.44
N LEU A 212 15.71 -1.79 -22.94
CA LEU A 212 16.85 -1.30 -22.17
C LEU A 212 16.76 0.21 -21.96
N SER A 213 16.46 0.96 -23.03
CA SER A 213 16.30 2.41 -23.01
C SER A 213 15.02 2.85 -22.30
N TYR A 214 13.93 2.06 -22.39
CA TYR A 214 12.73 2.33 -21.59
C TYR A 214 13.01 2.15 -20.10
N ALA A 215 13.72 1.09 -19.71
CA ALA A 215 14.14 0.90 -18.33
C ALA A 215 15.03 2.06 -17.83
N ASP A 216 15.93 2.59 -18.67
CA ASP A 216 16.73 3.78 -18.32
C ASP A 216 15.87 5.02 -18.05
N LEU A 217 14.83 5.24 -18.86
CA LEU A 217 13.87 6.32 -18.66
C LEU A 217 13.14 6.19 -17.33
N LEU A 218 12.65 5.00 -16.99
CA LEU A 218 11.94 4.76 -15.74
C LEU A 218 12.87 4.93 -14.52
N VAL A 219 14.11 4.44 -14.60
CA VAL A 219 15.11 4.59 -13.53
C VAL A 219 15.52 6.06 -13.35
N ALA A 220 15.66 6.82 -14.44
CA ALA A 220 15.94 8.24 -14.37
C ALA A 220 14.79 9.01 -13.69
N SER A 221 13.54 8.68 -14.01
CA SER A 221 12.35 9.25 -13.38
C SER A 221 12.27 8.91 -11.88
N ALA A 222 12.51 7.65 -11.50
CA ALA A 222 12.58 7.22 -10.11
C ALA A 222 13.69 7.97 -9.32
N SER A 223 14.89 8.05 -9.91
CA SER A 223 16.04 8.76 -9.35
C SER A 223 15.75 10.25 -9.12
N ASP A 224 15.12 10.92 -10.09
CA ASP A 224 14.73 12.33 -9.98
C ASP A 224 13.68 12.53 -8.87
N PHE A 225 12.66 11.66 -8.80
CA PHE A 225 11.64 11.74 -7.76
C PHE A 225 12.24 11.57 -6.35
N VAL A 226 13.10 10.56 -6.16
CA VAL A 226 13.81 10.32 -4.89
C VAL A 226 14.62 11.54 -4.47
N GLN A 227 15.38 12.13 -5.39
CA GLN A 227 16.16 13.35 -5.11
C GLN A 227 15.26 14.54 -4.73
N LYS A 228 14.08 14.68 -5.35
CA LYS A 228 13.12 15.73 -5.04
C LYS A 228 12.53 15.58 -3.63
N ILE A 229 12.07 14.39 -3.24
CA ILE A 229 11.55 14.19 -1.88
C ILE A 229 12.67 14.27 -0.82
N TYR A 230 13.90 13.86 -1.15
CA TYR A 230 15.06 14.05 -0.30
C TYR A 230 15.34 15.53 -0.03
N LYS A 231 15.30 16.38 -1.07
CA LYS A 231 15.42 17.85 -0.94
C LYS A 231 14.31 18.46 -0.07
N LEU A 232 13.17 17.79 0.03
CA LEU A 232 12.05 18.19 0.88
C LEU A 232 12.12 17.64 2.31
N GLY A 233 13.16 16.86 2.65
CA GLY A 233 13.40 16.37 4.02
C GLY A 233 13.25 14.87 4.21
N ALA A 234 12.87 14.11 3.17
CA ALA A 234 12.82 12.65 3.29
C ALA A 234 14.23 12.07 3.53
N ARG A 235 14.37 11.16 4.49
CA ARG A 235 15.65 10.48 4.80
C ARG A 235 15.56 8.97 4.75
N ARG A 236 14.45 8.36 5.14
CA ARG A 236 14.26 6.90 5.14
C ARG A 236 13.31 6.52 4.00
N ILE A 237 13.85 6.09 2.86
CA ILE A 237 13.08 5.95 1.63
C ILE A 237 13.19 4.51 1.11
N GLY A 238 12.06 3.82 1.04
CA GLY A 238 11.90 2.50 0.43
C GLY A 238 11.38 2.65 -1.00
N ILE A 239 12.11 2.11 -1.95
CA ILE A 239 11.74 2.14 -3.37
C ILE A 239 11.55 0.70 -3.83
N PHE A 240 10.35 0.38 -4.26
CA PHE A 240 9.96 -0.96 -4.65
C PHE A 240 10.39 -1.25 -6.08
N GLY A 241 10.93 -2.45 -6.31
CA GLY A 241 11.08 -3.00 -7.65
C GLY A 241 9.73 -3.32 -8.29
N VAL A 242 9.76 -3.68 -9.57
CA VAL A 242 8.61 -4.18 -10.31
C VAL A 242 8.48 -5.69 -10.08
N PRO A 243 7.28 -6.23 -9.82
CA PRO A 243 7.04 -7.66 -9.66
C PRO A 243 7.23 -8.42 -10.99
N PRO A 244 7.15 -9.76 -11.03
CA PRO A 244 7.03 -10.53 -12.26
C PRO A 244 5.72 -10.21 -13.01
N VAL A 245 5.67 -9.07 -13.71
CA VAL A 245 4.46 -8.56 -14.38
C VAL A 245 3.94 -9.50 -15.48
N GLY A 246 4.79 -10.34 -16.07
CA GLY A 246 4.39 -11.39 -17.00
C GLY A 246 3.58 -12.51 -16.36
N CYS A 247 3.60 -12.63 -15.02
CA CYS A 247 2.84 -13.63 -14.28
C CYS A 247 1.50 -13.13 -13.75
N LEU A 248 1.16 -11.85 -13.93
CA LEU A 248 -0.16 -11.33 -13.55
C LEU A 248 -1.27 -12.05 -14.35
N PRO A 249 -2.43 -12.34 -13.75
CA PRO A 249 -3.50 -13.07 -14.44
C PRO A 249 -3.91 -12.43 -15.78
N PHE A 250 -3.99 -11.10 -15.84
CA PHE A 250 -4.32 -10.38 -17.07
C PHE A 250 -3.29 -10.61 -18.19
N GLN A 251 -2.00 -10.50 -17.86
CA GLN A 251 -0.88 -10.69 -18.80
C GLN A 251 -0.78 -12.13 -19.29
N ARG A 252 -0.98 -13.09 -18.37
CA ARG A 252 -1.10 -14.51 -18.72
C ARG A 252 -2.24 -14.75 -19.72
N THR A 253 -3.39 -14.12 -19.52
CA THR A 253 -4.54 -14.26 -20.43
C THR A 253 -4.26 -13.66 -21.80
N LEU A 254 -3.63 -12.48 -21.88
CA LEU A 254 -3.40 -11.80 -23.16
C LEU A 254 -2.21 -12.36 -23.95
N ALA A 255 -1.16 -12.83 -23.27
CA ALA A 255 0.13 -13.13 -23.89
C ALA A 255 0.76 -14.47 -23.47
N GLY A 256 0.17 -15.19 -22.52
CA GLY A 256 0.64 -16.50 -22.06
C GLY A 256 0.16 -17.70 -22.90
N GLY A 257 -0.45 -17.43 -24.07
CA GLY A 257 -1.03 -18.46 -24.95
C GLY A 257 -2.19 -19.23 -24.32
N ASN A 258 -2.59 -20.34 -24.95
CA ASN A 258 -3.73 -21.16 -24.50
C ASN A 258 -3.56 -21.70 -23.07
N SER A 259 -2.31 -21.84 -22.62
CA SER A 259 -1.98 -22.37 -21.29
C SER A 259 -1.83 -21.28 -20.23
N ARG A 260 -2.00 -20.00 -20.58
CA ARG A 260 -1.92 -18.85 -19.65
C ARG A 260 -0.64 -18.89 -18.78
N ILE A 261 0.49 -19.29 -19.37
CA ILE A 261 1.78 -19.32 -18.66
C ILE A 261 2.30 -17.89 -18.43
N CYS A 262 3.24 -17.73 -17.49
CA CYS A 262 3.95 -16.47 -17.34
C CYS A 262 4.65 -16.08 -18.65
N VAL A 263 4.67 -14.78 -18.95
CA VAL A 263 5.32 -14.23 -20.15
C VAL A 263 6.77 -13.87 -19.83
N ASP A 264 7.71 -14.72 -20.26
CA ASP A 264 9.14 -14.57 -19.92
C ASP A 264 9.73 -13.23 -20.33
N THR A 265 9.39 -12.72 -21.51
CA THR A 265 9.90 -11.43 -22.00
C THR A 265 9.46 -10.25 -21.12
N TYR A 266 8.28 -10.33 -20.50
CA TYR A 266 7.77 -9.28 -19.61
C TYR A 266 8.47 -9.35 -18.25
N ASN A 267 8.74 -10.57 -17.78
CA ASN A 267 9.49 -10.82 -16.55
C ASN A 267 10.95 -10.40 -16.68
N GLN A 268 11.60 -10.71 -17.80
CA GLN A 268 12.97 -10.26 -18.10
C GLN A 268 13.06 -8.72 -18.13
N ALA A 269 12.07 -8.05 -18.71
CA ALA A 269 11.97 -6.59 -18.69
C ALA A 269 11.91 -6.02 -17.26
N ALA A 270 11.09 -6.61 -16.38
CA ALA A 270 11.04 -6.23 -14.98
C ALA A 270 12.39 -6.45 -14.28
N GLN A 271 13.07 -7.58 -14.52
CA GLN A 271 14.39 -7.87 -13.96
C GLN A 271 15.46 -6.87 -14.43
N VAL A 272 15.46 -6.50 -15.72
CA VAL A 272 16.35 -5.46 -16.26
C VAL A 272 16.12 -4.13 -15.55
N TYR A 273 14.86 -3.69 -15.45
CA TYR A 273 14.51 -2.46 -14.73
C TYR A 273 14.97 -2.52 -13.26
N ASN A 274 14.67 -3.62 -12.56
CA ASN A 274 15.03 -3.83 -11.16
C ASN A 274 16.54 -3.77 -10.92
N SER A 275 17.33 -4.42 -11.77
CA SER A 275 18.79 -4.41 -11.69
C SER A 275 19.36 -3.00 -11.87
N LYS A 276 18.85 -2.25 -12.84
CA LYS A 276 19.23 -0.85 -13.08
C LYS A 276 18.81 0.06 -11.92
N LEU A 277 17.60 -0.11 -11.40
CA LEU A 277 17.08 0.65 -10.27
C LEU A 277 17.95 0.43 -9.02
N SER A 278 18.21 -0.83 -8.66
CA SER A 278 19.06 -1.18 -7.51
C SER A 278 20.45 -0.54 -7.63
N SER A 279 21.06 -0.59 -8.82
CA SER A 279 22.37 0.03 -9.06
C SER A 279 22.33 1.56 -8.89
N GLN A 280 21.28 2.20 -9.43
CA GLN A 280 21.10 3.65 -9.31
C GLN A 280 20.85 4.09 -7.86
N LEU A 281 20.07 3.32 -7.09
CA LEU A 281 19.80 3.62 -5.68
C LEU A 281 21.05 3.46 -4.82
N ASN A 282 21.92 2.49 -5.10
CA ASN A 282 23.22 2.38 -4.44
C ASN A 282 24.09 3.62 -4.73
N PHE A 283 24.16 4.06 -6.00
CA PHE A 283 24.87 5.29 -6.35
C PHE A 283 24.31 6.52 -5.60
N LEU A 284 23.00 6.69 -5.56
CA LEU A 284 22.35 7.79 -4.83
C LEU A 284 22.58 7.70 -3.31
N GLY A 285 22.57 6.50 -2.72
CA GLY A 285 22.82 6.30 -1.30
C GLY A 285 24.20 6.80 -0.87
N ASN A 286 25.20 6.68 -1.75
CA ASN A 286 26.55 7.23 -1.52
C ASN A 286 26.63 8.75 -1.75
N SER A 287 25.65 9.33 -2.45
CA SER A 287 25.64 10.74 -2.87
C SER A 287 24.71 11.63 -2.06
N LEU A 288 23.79 11.04 -1.28
CA LEU A 288 22.78 11.76 -0.48
C LEU A 288 23.08 11.58 1.02
N PRO A 289 23.75 12.55 1.66
CA PRO A 289 24.12 12.45 3.06
C PRO A 289 22.92 12.13 3.97
N GLN A 290 23.11 11.21 4.91
CA GLN A 290 22.10 10.80 5.89
C GLN A 290 20.85 10.12 5.28
N ALA A 291 20.78 9.92 3.96
CA ALA A 291 19.71 9.15 3.36
C ALA A 291 19.94 7.65 3.57
N LYS A 292 18.88 6.96 3.96
CA LYS A 292 18.74 5.50 3.94
C LYS A 292 17.83 5.17 2.76
N LEU A 293 18.44 4.81 1.64
CA LEU A 293 17.71 4.37 0.45
C LEU A 293 17.67 2.84 0.45
N VAL A 294 16.48 2.28 0.56
CA VAL A 294 16.26 0.83 0.61
C VAL A 294 15.60 0.41 -0.70
N TYR A 295 16.32 -0.35 -1.51
CA TYR A 295 15.72 -1.07 -2.62
C TYR A 295 14.95 -2.27 -2.06
N VAL A 296 13.64 -2.31 -2.30
CA VAL A 296 12.76 -3.38 -1.82
C VAL A 296 12.46 -4.32 -2.98
N ASP A 297 13.00 -5.53 -2.92
CA ASP A 297 12.73 -6.58 -3.90
C ASP A 297 11.38 -7.25 -3.60
N ILE A 298 10.45 -7.07 -4.53
CA ILE A 298 9.16 -7.77 -4.52
C ILE A 298 9.04 -8.79 -5.64
N TYR A 299 10.03 -8.86 -6.53
CA TYR A 299 10.04 -9.79 -7.65
C TYR A 299 10.26 -11.21 -7.15
N ASN A 300 11.32 -11.41 -6.37
CA ASN A 300 11.71 -12.75 -5.91
C ASN A 300 10.72 -13.36 -4.91
N PRO A 301 10.20 -12.61 -3.90
CA PRO A 301 9.17 -13.17 -3.03
C PRO A 301 7.89 -13.54 -3.79
N LEU A 302 7.44 -12.71 -4.74
CA LEU A 302 6.21 -13.00 -5.48
C LEU A 302 6.38 -14.19 -6.43
N ILE A 303 7.53 -14.31 -7.12
CA ILE A 303 7.76 -15.46 -7.99
C ILE A 303 7.85 -16.76 -7.20
N ASP A 304 8.43 -16.73 -5.99
CA ASP A 304 8.47 -17.89 -5.10
C ASP A 304 7.06 -18.31 -4.66
N ILE A 305 6.20 -17.36 -4.27
CA ILE A 305 4.80 -17.66 -3.94
C ILE A 305 4.06 -18.29 -5.14
N ILE A 306 4.29 -17.78 -6.35
CA ILE A 306 3.65 -18.30 -7.57
C ILE A 306 4.15 -19.72 -7.90
N GLN A 307 5.42 -20.02 -7.66
CA GLN A 307 6.02 -21.32 -7.97
C GLN A 307 5.75 -22.37 -6.89
N ASN A 308 5.66 -21.95 -5.63
CA ASN A 308 5.50 -22.81 -4.46
C ASN A 308 4.26 -22.42 -3.63
N PRO A 309 3.05 -22.37 -4.23
CA PRO A 309 1.89 -21.71 -3.62
C PRO A 309 1.43 -22.34 -2.30
N GLN A 310 1.55 -23.67 -2.17
CA GLN A 310 1.13 -24.39 -0.98
C GLN A 310 2.01 -24.07 0.25
N ASP A 311 3.30 -23.80 0.05
CA ASP A 311 4.22 -23.42 1.13
C ASP A 311 3.84 -22.05 1.75
N HIS A 312 3.13 -21.24 0.97
CA HIS A 312 2.62 -19.92 1.35
C HIS A 312 1.11 -19.91 1.63
N GLY A 313 0.48 -21.09 1.62
CA GLY A 313 -0.94 -21.26 1.98
C GLY A 313 -1.95 -20.95 0.88
N PHE A 314 -1.53 -20.78 -0.37
CA PHE A 314 -2.38 -20.49 -1.52
C PHE A 314 -2.68 -21.73 -2.37
N ASP A 315 -3.90 -21.79 -2.90
CA ASP A 315 -4.34 -22.83 -3.84
C ASP A 315 -4.40 -22.31 -5.28
N VAL A 316 -4.68 -21.01 -5.46
CA VAL A 316 -4.85 -20.37 -6.77
C VAL A 316 -3.96 -19.14 -6.89
N VAL A 317 -3.03 -19.16 -7.86
CA VAL A 317 -2.02 -18.11 -8.07
C VAL A 317 -1.93 -17.59 -9.50
N ASP A 318 -2.78 -18.08 -10.40
CA ASP A 318 -2.78 -17.72 -11.83
C ASP A 318 -4.10 -17.06 -12.29
N LYS A 319 -5.02 -16.81 -11.35
CA LYS A 319 -6.32 -16.17 -11.55
C LYS A 319 -6.68 -15.27 -10.39
N GLY A 320 -7.40 -14.19 -10.69
CA GLY A 320 -8.08 -13.37 -9.70
C GLY A 320 -9.26 -14.10 -9.06
N CYS A 321 -9.55 -13.79 -7.81
CA CYS A 321 -10.76 -14.24 -7.12
C CYS A 321 -12.06 -13.61 -7.68
N CYS A 322 -11.96 -12.45 -8.31
CA CYS A 322 -13.10 -11.72 -8.87
C CYS A 322 -13.40 -12.11 -10.33
N GLY A 323 -14.67 -12.33 -10.63
CA GLY A 323 -15.15 -12.65 -11.97
C GLY A 323 -14.72 -14.05 -12.41
N THR A 324 -14.26 -14.16 -13.65
CA THR A 324 -13.56 -15.36 -14.14
C THR A 324 -12.13 -15.46 -13.61
N GLY A 325 -11.57 -14.33 -13.16
CA GLY A 325 -10.19 -14.20 -12.68
C GLY A 325 -9.18 -13.99 -13.78
N ASP A 326 -9.62 -13.97 -15.05
CA ASP A 326 -8.72 -13.96 -16.20
C ASP A 326 -8.43 -12.53 -16.70
N LEU A 327 -9.43 -11.63 -16.67
CA LEU A 327 -9.32 -10.26 -17.20
C LEU A 327 -9.95 -9.18 -16.30
N GLU A 328 -10.77 -9.58 -15.32
CA GLU A 328 -11.53 -8.66 -14.51
C GLU A 328 -10.61 -7.85 -13.60
N VAL A 329 -10.49 -6.56 -13.89
CA VAL A 329 -9.78 -5.56 -13.10
C VAL A 329 -10.60 -4.27 -13.11
N VAL A 330 -10.55 -3.52 -12.01
CA VAL A 330 -11.30 -2.28 -11.80
C VAL A 330 -12.78 -2.45 -12.17
N VAL A 331 -13.30 -1.71 -13.17
CA VAL A 331 -14.72 -1.73 -13.57
C VAL A 331 -15.23 -3.09 -14.07
N LEU A 332 -14.33 -3.97 -14.53
CA LEU A 332 -14.70 -5.33 -14.94
C LEU A 332 -14.88 -6.28 -13.74
N CYS A 333 -14.25 -5.96 -12.60
CA CYS A 333 -14.53 -6.59 -11.32
C CYS A 333 -15.53 -5.70 -10.55
N ASN A 334 -16.83 -5.96 -10.72
CA ASN A 334 -17.88 -5.10 -10.18
C ASN A 334 -18.94 -5.91 -9.44
N LYS A 335 -19.98 -5.25 -8.92
CA LYS A 335 -21.04 -5.87 -8.10
C LYS A 335 -21.77 -7.06 -8.75
N TRP A 336 -21.64 -7.24 -10.07
CA TRP A 336 -22.21 -8.37 -10.81
C TRP A 336 -21.23 -9.53 -11.00
N SER A 337 -19.94 -9.29 -10.76
CA SER A 337 -18.90 -10.30 -10.79
C SER A 337 -19.07 -11.26 -9.61
N ARG A 338 -18.92 -12.56 -9.88
CA ARG A 338 -18.83 -13.56 -8.82
C ARG A 338 -17.51 -13.37 -8.08
N VAL A 339 -17.49 -13.73 -6.81
CA VAL A 339 -16.28 -13.76 -5.98
C VAL A 339 -16.01 -15.22 -5.62
N CYS A 340 -14.75 -15.63 -5.64
CA CYS A 340 -14.32 -16.96 -5.25
C CYS A 340 -14.77 -17.29 -3.81
N GLN A 341 -14.94 -18.59 -3.52
CA GLN A 341 -15.49 -19.04 -2.24
C GLN A 341 -14.54 -18.77 -1.07
N ASP A 342 -13.26 -19.09 -1.25
CA ASP A 342 -12.22 -18.84 -0.25
C ASP A 342 -11.16 -17.88 -0.80
N LYS A 343 -11.28 -16.62 -0.38
CA LYS A 343 -10.41 -15.51 -0.78
C LYS A 343 -9.01 -15.63 -0.17
N SER A 344 -8.89 -16.28 1.00
CA SER A 344 -7.60 -16.49 1.67
C SER A 344 -6.70 -17.48 0.91
N LYS A 345 -7.31 -18.30 0.04
CA LYS A 345 -6.61 -19.27 -0.81
C LYS A 345 -6.23 -18.75 -2.19
N HIS A 346 -6.60 -17.51 -2.51
CA HIS A 346 -6.23 -16.85 -3.76
C HIS A 346 -5.15 -15.81 -3.52
N LEU A 347 -4.08 -15.87 -4.31
CA LEU A 347 -3.04 -14.83 -4.30
C LEU A 347 -3.57 -13.51 -4.87
N PHE A 348 -4.33 -13.57 -5.97
CA PHE A 348 -4.84 -12.40 -6.68
C PHE A 348 -6.33 -12.14 -6.37
N TRP A 349 -6.65 -10.89 -6.07
CA TRP A 349 -8.02 -10.44 -5.88
C TRP A 349 -8.74 -10.27 -7.21
N ASP A 350 -8.18 -9.42 -8.06
CA ASP A 350 -8.62 -9.21 -9.44
C ASP A 350 -7.50 -9.68 -10.39
N SER A 351 -7.58 -9.40 -11.69
CA SER A 351 -6.57 -9.90 -12.63
C SER A 351 -5.20 -9.20 -12.56
N TYR A 352 -4.99 -8.28 -11.61
CA TYR A 352 -3.74 -7.53 -11.38
C TYR A 352 -3.28 -7.55 -9.92
N HIS A 353 -4.19 -7.25 -9.00
CA HIS A 353 -3.86 -6.90 -7.62
C HIS A 353 -3.97 -8.11 -6.70
N PRO A 354 -3.00 -8.33 -5.80
CA PRO A 354 -3.12 -9.34 -4.76
C PRO A 354 -4.35 -9.17 -3.85
N THR A 355 -4.80 -10.28 -3.26
CA THR A 355 -5.73 -10.25 -2.13
C THR A 355 -5.08 -9.63 -0.91
N GLU A 356 -5.87 -9.24 0.09
CA GLU A 356 -5.36 -8.86 1.40
C GLU A 356 -4.45 -9.96 1.98
N GLN A 357 -4.81 -11.24 1.82
CA GLN A 357 -3.96 -12.35 2.25
C GLN A 357 -2.66 -12.43 1.44
N GLY A 358 -2.73 -12.25 0.11
CA GLY A 358 -1.57 -12.14 -0.77
C GLY A 358 -0.60 -11.05 -0.33
N TYR A 359 -1.13 -9.86 -0.06
CA TYR A 359 -0.35 -8.75 0.46
C TYR A 359 0.23 -9.04 1.84
N LYS A 360 -0.53 -9.65 2.75
CA LYS A 360 -0.04 -9.99 4.08
C LYS A 360 1.20 -10.88 4.01
N VAL A 361 1.13 -11.96 3.24
CA VAL A 361 2.27 -12.88 3.07
C VAL A 361 3.49 -12.15 2.48
N LEU A 362 3.28 -11.34 1.43
CA LEU A 362 4.36 -10.56 0.82
C LEU A 362 4.98 -9.55 1.79
N VAL A 363 4.16 -8.82 2.54
CA VAL A 363 4.61 -7.81 3.51
C VAL A 363 5.37 -8.47 4.64
N ASP A 364 4.91 -9.61 5.15
CA ASP A 364 5.59 -10.36 6.21
C ASP A 364 7.01 -10.79 5.76
N LEU A 365 7.17 -11.24 4.51
CA LEU A 365 8.48 -11.56 3.92
C LEU A 365 9.37 -10.31 3.75
N ILE A 366 8.81 -9.24 3.20
CA ILE A 366 9.54 -7.99 2.93
C ILE A 366 10.01 -7.33 4.23
N LEU A 367 9.14 -7.21 5.23
CA LEU A 367 9.49 -6.56 6.49
C LEU A 367 10.62 -7.29 7.20
N LYS A 368 10.62 -8.62 7.17
CA LYS A 368 11.68 -9.46 7.75
C LYS A 368 13.07 -9.11 7.17
N ASP A 369 13.16 -8.89 5.86
CA ASP A 369 14.44 -8.72 5.17
C ASP A 369 14.91 -7.26 5.10
N TYR A 370 13.97 -6.31 5.05
CA TYR A 370 14.29 -4.92 4.72
C TYR A 370 14.12 -3.93 5.87
N ILE A 371 13.34 -4.22 6.91
CA ILE A 371 12.97 -3.18 7.88
C ILE A 371 14.17 -2.55 8.60
N ASN A 372 15.17 -3.36 8.95
CA ASN A 372 16.37 -2.88 9.65
C ASN A 372 17.22 -1.93 8.81
N GLN A 373 17.08 -1.93 7.48
CA GLN A 373 17.84 -1.07 6.58
C GLN A 373 17.35 0.39 6.62
N PHE A 374 16.15 0.64 7.16
CA PHE A 374 15.59 2.00 7.32
C PHE A 374 16.19 2.77 8.50
N PHE A 375 16.99 2.12 9.36
CA PHE A 375 17.46 2.69 10.62
C PHE A 375 18.99 2.88 10.65
#